data_AF-A0AAU9VPY7-F1
#
_entry.id   AF-A0AAU9VPY7-F1
#
_cell.length_a   1.000
_cell.length_b   1.000
_cell.length_c   1.000
_cell.angle_alpha   90.00
_cell.angle_beta   90.00
_cell.angle_gamma   90.00
#
_symmetry.space_group_name_H-M   'P 1'
#
loop_
_entity.id
_entity.type
_entity.pdbx_description
1 polymer ?
#
loop_
_entity_poly.entity_id
_entity_poly.type
_entity_poly.pdbx_seq_one_letter_code
_entity_poly.pdbx_strand_id
1 'polypeptide(L)'
;LFWKILVVILLVGVVIFLYQHFSRGTTLRYWYSNCGCIPGHRLSFVFKTFDRQTPKVNGVEFDWEKLKNKLSLTFEAMDRQGMHYYLNIDRCAYGGVVQVASWLDNIPQVRGPEIFAVNSEYTQVYYHDDGEWHPYISARDIRYTTEHR
;
A
#
# COMPACT_ATOMS: atom_id res chain seq x y z
N LEU A 1 -15.81 -19.47 39.11
CA LEU A 1 -16.55 -18.51 38.26
C LEU A 1 -15.59 -17.56 37.53
N PHE A 2 -14.68 -16.89 38.25
CA PHE A 2 -13.70 -15.94 37.71
C PHE A 2 -12.85 -16.48 36.53
N TRP A 3 -12.30 -17.68 36.65
CA TRP A 3 -11.49 -18.27 35.56
C TRP A 3 -12.27 -18.50 34.26
N LYS A 4 -13.57 -18.82 34.35
CA LYS A 4 -14.43 -19.00 33.17
C LYS A 4 -14.63 -17.67 32.44
N ILE A 5 -14.77 -16.57 33.18
CA ILE A 5 -14.88 -15.21 32.62
C ILE A 5 -13.59 -14.85 31.89
N LEU A 6 -12.42 -15.12 32.49
CA LEU A 6 -11.12 -14.90 31.85
C LEU A 6 -10.97 -15.71 30.55
N VAL A 7 -11.39 -16.97 30.54
CA VAL A 7 -11.35 -17.81 29.33
C VAL A 7 -12.25 -17.22 28.23
N VAL A 8 -13.45 -16.76 28.57
CA VAL A 8 -14.35 -16.12 27.58
C VAL A 8 -13.73 -14.85 27.02
N ILE A 9 -13.16 -13.98 27.87
CA ILE A 9 -12.48 -12.75 27.41
C ILE A 9 -11.32 -13.10 26.48
N LEU A 10 -10.51 -14.10 26.83
CA LEU A 10 -9.40 -14.56 25.99
C LEU A 10 -9.90 -15.05 24.63
N LEU A 11 -10.95 -15.87 24.60
CA LEU A 11 -11.53 -16.38 23.35
C LEU A 11 -12.06 -15.25 22.47
N VAL A 12 -12.77 -14.29 23.04
CA VAL A 12 -13.24 -13.10 22.31
C VAL A 12 -12.05 -12.30 21.76
N GLY A 13 -11.01 -12.10 22.56
CA GLY A 13 -9.78 -11.43 22.12
C GLY A 13 -9.10 -12.15 20.95
N VAL A 14 -9.01 -13.49 21.01
CA VAL A 14 -8.47 -14.31 19.92
C VAL A 14 -9.30 -14.18 18.65
N VAL A 15 -10.63 -14.25 18.73
CA VAL A 15 -11.50 -14.09 17.55
C VAL A 15 -11.32 -12.71 16.93
N ILE A 16 -11.29 -11.64 17.73
CA ILE A 16 -11.04 -10.28 17.25
C ILE A 16 -9.67 -10.17 16.58
N PHE A 17 -8.63 -10.74 17.21
CA PHE A 17 -7.28 -10.73 16.64
C PHE A 17 -7.21 -11.47 15.30
N LEU A 18 -7.78 -12.68 15.22
CA LEU A 18 -7.82 -13.45 13.98
C LEU A 18 -8.58 -12.69 12.89
N TYR A 19 -9.72 -12.07 13.22
CA TYR A 19 -10.44 -11.21 12.29
C TYR A 19 -9.57 -10.06 11.78
N GLN A 20 -8.90 -9.33 12.68
CA GLN A 20 -8.01 -8.23 12.30
C GLN A 20 -6.84 -8.69 11.43
N HIS A 21 -6.30 -9.89 11.67
CA HIS A 21 -5.17 -10.43 10.93
C HIS A 21 -5.55 -10.92 9.53
N PHE A 22 -6.66 -11.64 9.41
CA PHE A 22 -7.05 -12.28 8.15
C PHE A 22 -7.95 -11.42 7.25
N SER A 23 -8.80 -10.57 7.83
CA SER A 23 -9.70 -9.72 7.04
C SER A 23 -8.94 -8.62 6.31
N ARG A 24 -9.37 -8.33 5.08
CA ARG A 24 -8.74 -7.32 4.21
C ARG A 24 -9.05 -5.91 4.70
N GLY A 25 -8.12 -4.97 4.51
CA GLY A 25 -8.35 -3.56 4.79
C GLY A 25 -8.50 -3.20 6.26
N THR A 26 -8.17 -4.11 7.18
CA THR A 26 -8.23 -3.88 8.62
C THR A 26 -7.11 -2.96 9.08
N THR A 27 -7.31 -2.31 10.23
CA THR A 27 -6.29 -1.46 10.87
C THR A 27 -4.98 -2.21 11.10
N LEU A 28 -5.05 -3.49 11.50
CA LEU A 28 -3.86 -4.30 11.73
C LEU A 28 -3.08 -4.56 10.44
N ARG A 29 -3.77 -4.81 9.31
CA ARG A 29 -3.09 -4.97 8.01
C ARG A 29 -2.46 -3.67 7.53
N TYR A 30 -3.15 -2.54 7.67
CA TYR A 30 -2.54 -1.23 7.39
C TYR A 30 -1.31 -0.96 8.26
N TRP A 31 -1.33 -1.39 9.53
CA TRP A 31 -0.17 -1.29 10.41
C TRP A 31 1.00 -2.14 9.91
N TYR A 32 0.78 -3.43 9.58
CA TYR A 32 1.81 -4.28 8.98
C TYR A 32 2.37 -3.71 7.68
N SER A 33 1.53 -3.14 6.82
CA SER A 33 1.93 -2.49 5.57
C SER A 33 2.85 -1.29 5.82
N ASN A 34 2.56 -0.49 6.87
CA ASN A 34 3.37 0.68 7.25
C ASN A 34 4.69 0.32 7.94
N CYS A 35 4.81 -0.85 8.57
CA CYS A 35 6.02 -1.21 9.32
C CYS A 35 7.27 -1.14 8.42
N GLY A 36 8.24 -0.30 8.82
CA GLY A 36 9.50 -0.10 8.12
C GLY A 36 9.51 1.08 7.13
N CYS A 37 8.40 1.80 6.97
CA CYS A 37 8.33 2.97 6.10
C CYS A 37 9.14 4.15 6.66
N ILE A 38 9.49 5.09 5.79
CA ILE A 38 10.05 6.39 6.19
C ILE A 38 8.89 7.22 6.79
N PRO A 39 8.95 7.60 8.08
CA PRO A 39 7.85 8.30 8.73
C PRO A 39 7.58 9.67 8.10
N GLY A 40 6.31 10.02 7.92
CA GLY A 40 5.91 11.33 7.39
C GLY A 40 5.97 11.47 5.87
N HIS A 41 6.56 10.50 5.17
CA HIS A 41 6.71 10.50 3.72
C HIS A 41 5.58 9.75 3.03
N ARG A 42 4.63 10.49 2.46
CA ARG A 42 3.47 9.93 1.75
C ARG A 42 3.33 10.55 0.37
N LEU A 43 2.89 9.74 -0.58
CA LEU A 43 2.59 10.19 -1.91
C LEU A 43 1.27 9.60 -2.39
N SER A 44 0.45 10.39 -3.06
CA SER A 44 -0.75 9.89 -3.72
C SER A 44 -0.86 10.43 -5.13
N PHE A 45 -1.46 9.64 -6.01
CA PHE A 45 -1.76 10.06 -7.38
C PHE A 45 -3.04 9.38 -7.84
N VAL A 46 -3.68 9.94 -8.86
CA VAL A 46 -4.78 9.26 -9.55
C VAL A 46 -4.33 8.87 -10.95
N PHE A 47 -4.91 7.82 -11.50
CA PHE A 47 -4.59 7.40 -12.86
C PHE A 47 -5.85 6.91 -13.58
N LYS A 48 -5.81 6.90 -14.91
CA LYS A 48 -6.93 6.38 -15.72
C LYS A 48 -6.68 4.92 -16.06
N THR A 49 -7.63 4.06 -15.71
CA THR A 49 -7.63 2.64 -16.07
C THR A 49 -8.22 2.41 -17.46
N PHE A 50 -8.03 1.21 -18.02
CA PHE A 50 -8.61 0.81 -19.30
C PHE A 50 -10.15 0.86 -19.30
N ASP A 51 -10.78 0.48 -18.20
CA ASP A 51 -12.24 0.56 -17.97
C ASP A 51 -12.72 2.00 -17.62
N ARG A 52 -11.90 3.01 -17.91
CA ARG A 52 -12.20 4.46 -17.76
C ARG A 52 -12.51 4.90 -16.32
N GLN A 53 -12.06 4.14 -15.34
CA GLN A 53 -12.12 4.53 -13.93
C GLN A 53 -10.92 5.41 -13.57
N THR A 54 -11.05 6.15 -12.47
CA THR A 54 -9.99 7.04 -11.97
C THR A 54 -9.67 6.76 -10.51
N PRO A 55 -9.15 5.56 -10.18
CA PRO A 55 -8.75 5.22 -8.83
C PRO A 55 -7.61 6.11 -8.33
N LYS A 56 -7.59 6.31 -7.01
CA LYS A 56 -6.50 6.94 -6.29
C LYS A 56 -5.57 5.86 -5.71
N VAL A 57 -4.27 6.06 -5.85
CA VAL A 57 -3.23 5.25 -5.22
C VAL A 57 -2.67 6.04 -4.04
N ASN A 58 -2.55 5.40 -2.88
CA ASN A 58 -1.89 5.96 -1.72
C ASN A 58 -0.62 5.17 -1.43
N GLY A 59 0.51 5.88 -1.39
CA GLY A 59 1.83 5.33 -1.17
C GLY A 59 2.44 5.79 0.15
N VAL A 60 3.24 4.91 0.72
CA VAL A 60 4.16 5.21 1.84
C VAL A 60 5.59 4.90 1.41
N GLU A 61 6.51 5.79 1.73
CA GLU A 61 7.89 5.70 1.23
C GLU A 61 8.71 4.67 2.01
N PHE A 62 9.63 4.00 1.34
CA PHE A 62 10.58 3.06 1.92
C PHE A 62 11.96 3.23 1.29
N ASP A 63 13.00 2.92 2.07
CA ASP A 63 14.31 2.61 1.49
C ASP A 63 14.16 1.39 0.57
N TRP A 64 14.79 1.42 -0.62
CA TRP A 64 14.67 0.35 -1.60
C TRP A 64 14.98 -1.03 -1.03
N GLU A 65 16.11 -1.17 -0.33
CA GLU A 65 16.53 -2.44 0.29
C GLU A 65 15.51 -2.97 1.31
N LYS A 66 14.87 -2.07 2.08
CA LYS A 66 13.83 -2.48 3.03
C LYS A 66 12.58 -2.93 2.29
N LEU A 67 12.19 -2.23 1.23
CA LEU A 67 11.02 -2.58 0.42
C LEU A 67 11.22 -3.91 -0.32
N LYS A 68 12.40 -4.09 -0.93
CA LYS A 68 12.82 -5.32 -1.61
C LYS A 68 12.73 -6.53 -0.68
N ASN A 69 13.31 -6.42 0.51
CA ASN A 69 13.24 -7.47 1.52
C ASN A 69 11.81 -7.70 2.04
N LYS A 70 11.05 -6.63 2.29
CA LYS A 70 9.68 -6.72 2.82
C LYS A 70 8.74 -7.51 1.90
N LEU A 71 8.88 -7.32 0.59
CA LEU A 71 8.04 -8.00 -0.42
C LEU A 71 8.73 -9.19 -1.07
N SER A 72 9.98 -9.51 -0.69
CA SER A 72 10.80 -10.53 -1.34
C SER A 72 10.90 -10.33 -2.86
N LEU A 73 11.14 -9.09 -3.30
CA LEU A 73 11.23 -8.74 -4.71
C LEU A 73 12.49 -9.34 -5.34
N THR A 74 12.37 -9.83 -6.57
CA THR A 74 13.46 -10.46 -7.33
C THR A 74 14.15 -9.52 -8.32
N PHE A 75 13.61 -8.31 -8.51
CA PHE A 75 14.14 -7.31 -9.43
C PHE A 75 14.88 -6.19 -8.69
N GLU A 76 15.61 -5.38 -9.44
CA GLU A 76 16.43 -4.31 -8.91
C GLU A 76 15.77 -2.93 -8.99
N ALA A 77 16.33 -2.00 -8.22
CA ALA A 77 15.99 -0.59 -8.28
C ALA A 77 16.17 -0.07 -9.72
N MET A 78 15.45 1.01 -10.03
CA MET A 78 15.66 1.72 -11.27
C MET A 78 17.09 2.26 -11.31
N ASP A 79 17.78 2.08 -12.45
CA ASP A 79 19.14 2.61 -12.70
C ASP A 79 19.11 4.12 -12.99
N ARG A 80 18.57 4.88 -12.03
CA ARG A 80 18.51 6.35 -12.04
C ARG A 80 18.70 6.86 -10.62
N GLN A 81 19.48 7.92 -10.46
CA GLN A 81 19.65 8.58 -9.17
C GLN A 81 18.41 9.41 -8.80
N GLY A 82 18.19 9.60 -7.50
CA GLY A 82 17.10 10.44 -6.99
C GLY A 82 15.71 9.79 -7.05
N MET A 83 15.64 8.47 -7.20
CA MET A 83 14.37 7.74 -7.19
C MET A 83 13.89 7.44 -5.77
N HIS A 84 12.64 7.78 -5.50
CA HIS A 84 11.92 7.49 -4.27
C HIS A 84 10.97 6.30 -4.48
N TYR A 85 10.95 5.34 -3.56
CA TYR A 85 10.20 4.10 -3.70
C TYR A 85 9.05 4.04 -2.71
N TYR A 86 7.86 3.75 -3.22
CA TYR A 86 6.64 3.72 -2.45
C TYR A 86 5.95 2.37 -2.53
N LEU A 87 5.44 1.92 -1.40
CA LEU A 87 4.50 0.80 -1.31
C LEU A 87 3.07 1.34 -1.42
N ASN A 88 2.27 0.79 -2.33
CA ASN A 88 0.83 1.05 -2.38
C ASN A 88 0.17 0.43 -1.15
N ILE A 89 -0.13 1.29 -0.18
CA ILE A 89 -0.55 0.86 1.16
C ILE A 89 -1.90 0.16 1.12
N ASP A 90 -2.80 0.63 0.25
CA ASP A 90 -4.13 0.04 0.10
C ASP A 90 -4.03 -1.34 -0.54
N ARG A 91 -3.23 -1.48 -1.61
CA ARG A 91 -3.01 -2.79 -2.26
C ARG A 91 -2.36 -3.79 -1.30
N CYS A 92 -1.43 -3.34 -0.46
CA CYS A 92 -0.83 -4.19 0.58
C CYS A 92 -1.85 -4.59 1.67
N ALA A 93 -2.62 -3.62 2.19
CA ALA A 93 -3.60 -3.86 3.25
C ALA A 93 -4.79 -4.72 2.80
N TYR A 94 -5.21 -4.61 1.53
CA TYR A 94 -6.27 -5.43 0.96
C TYR A 94 -5.76 -6.76 0.37
N GLY A 95 -4.44 -6.95 0.29
CA GLY A 95 -3.82 -8.16 -0.25
C GLY A 95 -4.03 -8.33 -1.75
N GLY A 96 -4.06 -7.22 -2.51
CA GLY A 96 -4.19 -7.23 -3.96
C GLY A 96 -5.16 -6.19 -4.50
N VAL A 97 -5.58 -6.43 -5.75
CA VAL A 97 -6.45 -5.53 -6.51
C VAL A 97 -7.92 -5.79 -6.15
N VAL A 98 -8.65 -4.72 -5.86
CA VAL A 98 -10.12 -4.72 -5.73
C VAL A 98 -10.68 -3.93 -6.90
N GLN A 99 -11.24 -4.66 -7.88
CA GLN A 99 -11.60 -4.05 -9.16
C GLN A 99 -12.74 -3.03 -9.04
N VAL A 100 -13.73 -3.33 -8.22
CA VAL A 100 -14.95 -2.54 -8.06
C VAL A 100 -15.18 -2.31 -6.57
N ALA A 101 -15.53 -1.08 -6.19
CA ALA A 101 -15.91 -0.79 -4.80
C ALA A 101 -17.26 -1.45 -4.48
N SER A 102 -17.39 -2.06 -3.30
CA SER A 102 -18.67 -2.54 -2.77
C SER A 102 -19.15 -1.58 -1.69
N TRP A 103 -20.26 -0.89 -1.96
CA TRP A 103 -20.92 -0.05 -0.96
C TRP A 103 -21.62 -0.87 0.13
N LEU A 104 -22.10 -2.08 -0.21
CA LEU A 104 -22.78 -2.97 0.72
C LEU A 104 -21.82 -3.48 1.80
N ASP A 105 -20.60 -3.80 1.40
CA ASP A 105 -19.58 -4.37 2.29
C ASP A 105 -18.55 -3.32 2.76
N ASN A 106 -18.75 -2.05 2.38
CA ASN A 106 -17.82 -0.94 2.63
C ASN A 106 -16.39 -1.22 2.16
N ILE A 107 -16.24 -1.89 1.02
CA ILE A 107 -14.93 -2.24 0.43
C ILE A 107 -14.61 -1.18 -0.64
N PRO A 108 -13.52 -0.40 -0.48
CA PRO A 108 -13.11 0.57 -1.48
C PRO A 108 -12.52 -0.12 -2.72
N GLN A 109 -12.47 0.64 -3.81
CA GLN A 109 -11.70 0.24 -4.98
C GLN A 109 -10.20 0.37 -4.68
N VAL A 110 -9.44 -0.67 -5.01
CA VAL A 110 -7.99 -0.73 -4.80
C VAL A 110 -7.33 -1.13 -6.11
N ARG A 111 -6.57 -0.22 -6.70
CA ARG A 111 -5.95 -0.39 -8.03
C ARG A 111 -4.52 0.16 -8.02
N GLY A 112 -3.91 0.15 -9.20
CA GLY A 112 -2.55 0.65 -9.40
C GLY A 112 -1.50 -0.40 -9.05
N PRO A 113 -0.22 -0.05 -9.17
CA PRO A 113 0.87 -0.99 -8.98
C PRO A 113 1.04 -1.27 -7.48
N GLU A 114 1.67 -2.40 -7.15
CA GLU A 114 1.94 -2.78 -5.75
C GLU A 114 3.05 -1.94 -5.14
N ILE A 115 4.09 -1.69 -5.94
CA ILE A 115 5.11 -0.69 -5.66
C ILE A 115 5.19 0.29 -6.82
N PHE A 116 5.64 1.50 -6.54
CA PHE A 116 5.95 2.48 -7.58
C PHE A 116 7.14 3.33 -7.19
N ALA A 117 7.84 3.84 -8.20
CA ALA A 117 8.94 4.76 -8.01
C ALA A 117 8.53 6.16 -8.50
N VAL A 118 9.10 7.19 -7.91
CA VAL A 118 8.88 8.59 -8.30
C VAL A 118 10.22 9.30 -8.36
N ASN A 119 10.41 10.16 -9.35
CA ASN A 119 11.62 10.98 -9.47
C ASN A 119 11.71 12.04 -8.36
N SER A 120 12.91 12.61 -8.19
CA SER A 120 13.21 13.66 -7.20
C SER A 120 12.32 14.90 -7.30
N GLU A 121 11.79 15.19 -8.50
CA GLU A 121 10.90 16.34 -8.71
C GLU A 121 9.42 16.03 -8.41
N TYR A 122 9.08 14.78 -8.06
CA TYR A 122 7.71 14.34 -7.79
C TYR A 122 6.73 14.55 -8.96
N THR A 123 7.22 14.48 -10.20
CA THR A 123 6.45 14.77 -11.41
C THR A 123 6.11 13.54 -12.24
N GLN A 124 6.89 12.46 -12.13
CA GLN A 124 6.71 11.25 -12.93
C GLN A 124 6.71 10.01 -12.03
N VAL A 125 5.61 9.27 -12.09
CA VAL A 125 5.48 7.95 -11.44
C VAL A 125 5.92 6.86 -12.41
N TYR A 126 6.53 5.82 -11.88
CA TYR A 126 6.96 4.63 -12.61
C TYR A 126 6.45 3.37 -11.90
N TYR A 127 6.12 2.36 -12.67
CA TYR A 127 5.76 1.03 -12.17
C TYR A 127 6.68 -0.01 -12.80
N HIS A 128 6.88 -1.12 -12.10
CA HIS A 128 7.63 -2.24 -12.62
C HIS A 128 6.68 -3.26 -13.24
N ASP A 129 6.95 -3.70 -14.46
CA ASP A 129 6.25 -4.76 -15.17
C ASP A 129 7.25 -5.52 -16.05
N ASP A 130 7.10 -6.83 -16.15
CA ASP A 130 7.92 -7.71 -17.01
C ASP A 130 9.46 -7.47 -16.96
N GLY A 131 10.00 -7.18 -15.79
CA GLY A 131 11.45 -6.96 -15.60
C GLY A 131 11.95 -5.55 -15.90
N GLU A 132 11.07 -4.64 -16.30
CA GLU A 132 11.41 -3.26 -16.62
C GLU A 132 10.57 -2.24 -15.85
N TRP A 133 11.13 -1.05 -15.69
CA TRP A 133 10.41 0.09 -15.12
C TRP A 133 9.81 0.94 -16.23
N HIS A 134 8.49 1.11 -16.19
CA HIS A 134 7.74 1.90 -17.17
C HIS A 134 7.15 3.16 -16.56
N PRO A 135 7.11 4.28 -17.31
CA PRO A 135 6.44 5.48 -16.87
C PRO A 135 4.93 5.25 -16.81
N TYR A 136 4.31 5.72 -15.72
CA TYR A 136 2.87 5.69 -15.53
C TYR A 136 2.24 6.88 -16.28
N ILE A 137 2.06 6.76 -17.60
CA ILE A 137 1.66 7.88 -18.48
C ILE A 137 0.35 8.54 -18.05
N SER A 138 -0.60 7.78 -17.51
CA SER A 138 -1.90 8.31 -17.09
C SER A 138 -1.93 8.87 -15.66
N ALA A 139 -0.81 8.86 -14.94
CA ALA A 139 -0.72 9.41 -13.60
C ALA A 139 -0.87 10.93 -13.62
N ARG A 140 -1.68 11.44 -12.68
CA ARG A 140 -1.96 12.87 -12.50
C ARG A 140 -2.32 13.14 -11.04
N ASP A 141 -2.49 14.42 -10.71
CA ASP A 141 -2.76 14.89 -9.34
C ASP A 141 -1.78 14.29 -8.31
N ILE A 142 -0.50 14.22 -8.69
CA ILE A 142 0.57 13.71 -7.83
C ILE A 142 0.73 14.69 -6.66
N ARG A 143 0.51 14.18 -5.45
CA ARG A 143 0.60 14.95 -4.20
C ARG A 143 1.53 14.22 -3.26
N TYR A 144 2.63 14.88 -2.93
CA TYR A 144 3.59 14.45 -1.94
C TYR A 144 3.44 15.29 -0.67
N THR A 145 3.60 14.65 0.47
CA THR A 145 3.58 15.30 1.79
C THR A 145 4.72 14.77 2.64
N THR A 146 5.47 15.70 3.24
CA THR A 146 6.43 15.46 4.32
C THR A 146 5.91 16.11 5.59
N GLU A 147 5.44 15.32 6.53
CA GLU A 147 5.25 15.81 7.89
C GLU A 147 6.54 15.56 8.67
N HIS A 148 7.33 16.62 8.88
CA HIS A 148 8.41 16.59 9.87
C HIS A 148 7.76 16.54 11.25
N ARG A 149 7.85 15.39 11.91
CA ARG A 149 7.38 15.21 13.28
C ARG A 149 8.46 15.60 14.28
#